data_AF-A0A7R7YCP1-F1
#
_entry.id   AF-A0A7R7YCP1-F1
#
_cell.length_a   1.000
_cell.length_b   1.000
_cell.length_c   1.000
_cell.angle_alpha   90.00
_cell.angle_beta   90.00
_cell.angle_gamma   90.00
#
_symmetry.space_group_name_H-M   'P 1'
#
loop_
_entity.id
_entity.type
_entity.pdbx_description
1 polymer ?
#
loop_
_entity_poly.entity_id
_entity_poly.type
_entity_poly.pdbx_seq_one_letter_code
_entity_poly.pdbx_strand_id
1 'polypeptide(L)'
;MSLPIRSMFGKAALGAAFVVMALSTAEAVEPVLISYEAAPSAGYDLPKLGEAPYAVRSAFATQALAGIVPKIADAVGVEDAKMVSEVTPGGYLLKTNASLQTMADLDDAAADRFAAALGYVFRQESVLVSRLDDPSGQTDFVTVTYPRDKLDSTVAQAFFEKAASVDQGLGGGYTVFGDDQIFLNVTDGDGKPYSGLDHDAFLAGLSKAAAEFGPLKPTVTNNGKAVARFVGNDWKAQPDGAAYIERLGGKDSDLVKKLETIEADYAVLVDAAATRYGWK
;
A
#
# COMPACT_ATOMS: atom_id res chain seq x y z
N MET A 1 9.11 -2.45 33.22
CA MET A 1 10.55 -2.65 32.95
C MET A 1 10.67 -2.66 31.44
N SER A 2 11.02 -1.51 30.87
CA SER A 2 10.82 -1.18 29.46
C SER A 2 12.08 -1.49 28.66
N LEU A 3 11.94 -2.26 27.59
CA LEU A 3 12.99 -2.45 26.58
C LEU A 3 12.65 -1.61 25.34
N PRO A 4 13.57 -0.77 24.83
CA PRO A 4 13.35 0.02 23.63
C PRO A 4 13.72 -0.82 22.40
N ILE A 5 12.76 -1.13 21.54
CA ILE A 5 13.06 -1.61 20.19
C ILE A 5 13.29 -0.37 19.33
N ARG A 6 14.56 -0.16 19.01
CA ARG A 6 15.12 0.99 18.31
C ARG A 6 14.84 0.86 16.82
N SER A 7 14.23 1.89 16.23
CA SER A 7 14.33 2.18 14.79
C SER A 7 15.80 2.39 14.45
N MET A 8 16.35 1.51 13.60
CA MET A 8 17.73 1.55 13.11
C MET A 8 17.79 1.92 11.62
N PHE A 9 16.90 2.80 11.13
CA PHE A 9 16.98 3.29 9.75
C PHE A 9 16.90 4.80 9.69
N GLY A 10 17.88 5.44 10.34
CA GLY A 10 18.17 6.85 10.15
C GLY A 10 19.42 7.02 9.29
N LYS A 11 19.25 7.31 7.98
CA LYS A 11 20.31 7.79 7.05
C LYS A 11 21.49 6.82 6.88
N ALA A 12 21.29 5.80 6.07
CA ALA A 12 22.33 5.27 5.18
C ALA A 12 21.67 5.29 3.79
N ALA A 13 22.06 6.19 2.88
CA ALA A 13 23.10 5.85 1.91
C ALA A 13 22.98 4.38 1.50
N LEU A 14 22.41 4.12 0.30
CA LEU A 14 22.69 2.92 -0.47
C LEU A 14 24.22 2.70 -0.41
N GLY A 15 24.65 1.77 0.43
CA GLY A 15 26.01 1.71 0.93
C GLY A 15 26.34 0.26 1.20
N ALA A 16 26.80 -0.39 0.14
CA ALA A 16 27.21 -1.78 0.06
C ALA A 16 27.94 -2.29 1.31
N ALA A 17 27.50 -3.46 1.80
CA ALA A 17 28.36 -4.39 2.50
C ALA A 17 28.20 -5.78 1.85
N PHE A 18 28.58 -5.86 0.56
CA PHE A 18 28.87 -7.14 -0.08
C PHE A 18 30.39 -7.36 -0.08
N VAL A 19 30.79 -8.49 0.48
CA VAL A 19 32.13 -9.06 0.31
C VAL A 19 32.47 -9.05 -1.17
N VAL A 20 33.62 -8.46 -1.51
CA VAL A 20 34.13 -8.37 -2.88
C VAL A 20 34.37 -9.77 -3.42
N MET A 21 33.40 -10.29 -4.18
CA MET A 21 33.64 -11.25 -5.25
C MET A 21 33.09 -10.61 -6.52
N ALA A 22 33.95 -10.48 -7.53
CA ALA A 22 33.59 -9.92 -8.82
C ALA A 22 32.40 -10.68 -9.39
N LEU A 23 31.23 -10.04 -9.39
CA LEU A 23 30.01 -10.53 -9.98
C LEU A 23 29.52 -9.45 -10.95
N SER A 24 29.15 -9.90 -12.15
CA SER A 24 28.46 -9.12 -13.16
C SER A 24 27.44 -8.19 -12.52
N THR A 25 27.46 -6.91 -12.88
CA THR A 25 26.40 -5.96 -12.54
C THR A 25 25.13 -6.36 -13.29
N ALA A 26 24.41 -7.34 -12.75
CA ALA A 26 22.98 -7.43 -12.99
C ALA A 26 22.38 -6.18 -12.36
N GLU A 27 21.65 -5.41 -13.16
CA GLU A 27 20.84 -4.29 -12.70
C GLU A 27 19.95 -4.80 -11.56
N ALA A 28 20.12 -4.26 -10.36
CA ALA A 28 19.33 -4.70 -9.21
C ALA A 28 17.88 -4.35 -9.51
N VAL A 29 17.02 -5.36 -9.62
CA VAL A 29 15.60 -5.16 -9.86
C VAL A 29 15.04 -4.44 -8.63
N GLU A 30 14.51 -3.22 -8.83
CA GLU A 30 13.88 -2.45 -7.75
C GLU A 30 12.75 -3.27 -7.11
N PRO A 31 12.62 -3.31 -5.78
CA PRO A 31 11.60 -4.11 -5.12
C PRO A 31 10.19 -3.63 -5.50
N VAL A 32 9.23 -4.55 -5.45
CA VAL A 32 7.82 -4.21 -5.62
C VAL A 32 7.25 -3.63 -4.32
N LEU A 33 6.48 -2.56 -4.42
CA LEU A 33 5.67 -1.99 -3.35
C LEU A 33 4.21 -2.42 -3.54
N ILE A 34 3.67 -3.10 -2.52
CA ILE A 34 2.29 -3.61 -2.49
C ILE A 34 1.53 -2.83 -1.40
N SER A 35 0.53 -2.06 -1.81
CA SER A 35 -0.29 -1.20 -0.95
C SER A 35 -1.71 -1.74 -0.80
N TYR A 36 -2.16 -1.94 0.43
CA TYR A 36 -3.47 -2.52 0.76
C TYR A 36 -3.96 -2.04 2.12
N GLU A 37 -5.20 -2.38 2.49
CA GLU A 37 -5.69 -2.22 3.85
C GLU A 37 -6.02 -3.59 4.46
N ALA A 38 -5.89 -3.69 5.79
CA ALA A 38 -6.43 -4.85 6.50
C ALA A 38 -7.91 -4.69 6.80
N ALA A 39 -8.43 -3.46 6.86
CA ALA A 39 -9.85 -3.19 7.09
C ALA A 39 -10.67 -3.68 5.88
N PRO A 40 -11.70 -4.51 6.06
CA PRO A 40 -12.41 -5.10 4.93
C PRO A 40 -13.24 -4.05 4.20
N SER A 41 -13.26 -4.10 2.86
CA SER A 41 -14.15 -3.25 2.05
C SER A 41 -15.49 -3.92 1.75
N ALA A 42 -15.57 -5.25 1.88
CA ALA A 42 -16.76 -6.03 1.60
C ALA A 42 -16.91 -7.23 2.56
N GLY A 43 -18.09 -7.86 2.57
CA GLY A 43 -18.35 -9.11 3.27
C GLY A 43 -18.64 -8.99 4.78
N TYR A 44 -18.52 -7.79 5.37
CA TYR A 44 -18.77 -7.56 6.79
C TYR A 44 -19.71 -6.36 6.99
N ASP A 45 -20.65 -6.48 7.93
CA ASP A 45 -21.51 -5.38 8.37
C ASP A 45 -20.84 -4.61 9.52
N LEU A 46 -20.09 -3.57 9.17
CA LEU A 46 -19.28 -2.75 10.09
C LEU A 46 -19.54 -1.26 9.85
N PRO A 47 -20.78 -0.77 10.04
CA PRO A 47 -21.17 0.58 9.62
C PRO A 47 -20.35 1.70 10.27
N LYS A 48 -19.81 1.49 11.47
CA LYS A 48 -19.01 2.48 12.20
C LYS A 48 -17.50 2.37 11.95
N LEU A 49 -17.03 1.37 11.19
CA LEU A 49 -15.60 1.22 10.86
C LEU A 49 -15.09 2.45 10.08
N GLY A 50 -15.90 2.97 9.16
CA GLY A 50 -15.56 4.15 8.37
C GLY A 50 -15.37 5.41 9.21
N GLU A 51 -16.03 5.50 10.37
CA GLU A 51 -15.96 6.64 11.29
C GLU A 51 -14.93 6.43 12.41
N ALA A 52 -14.35 5.23 12.50
CA ALA A 52 -13.40 4.90 13.55
C ALA A 52 -12.14 5.80 13.46
N PRO A 53 -11.64 6.30 14.61
CA PRO A 53 -10.41 7.09 14.63
C PRO A 53 -9.25 6.35 13.97
N TYR A 54 -8.35 7.08 13.31
CA TYR A 54 -7.18 6.49 12.64
C TYR A 54 -6.39 5.54 13.55
N ALA A 55 -6.13 5.93 14.80
CA ALA A 55 -5.39 5.11 15.76
C ALA A 55 -6.06 3.74 16.03
N VAL A 56 -7.39 3.67 15.99
CA VAL A 56 -8.13 2.41 16.17
C VAL A 56 -7.97 1.52 14.95
N ARG A 57 -8.10 2.09 13.74
CA ARG A 57 -7.90 1.37 12.47
C ARG A 57 -6.45 0.90 12.30
N SER A 58 -5.49 1.73 12.71
CA SER A 58 -4.06 1.41 12.72
C SER A 58 -3.71 0.29 13.72
N ALA A 59 -4.32 0.28 14.92
CA ALA A 59 -4.16 -0.81 15.87
C ALA A 59 -4.71 -2.14 15.35
N PHE A 60 -5.80 -2.11 14.57
CA PHE A 60 -6.32 -3.29 13.88
C PHE A 60 -5.39 -3.75 12.74
N ALA A 61 -4.93 -2.83 11.89
CA ALA A 61 -3.98 -3.14 10.82
C ALA A 61 -2.67 -3.74 11.36
N THR A 62 -2.19 -3.26 12.52
CA THR A 62 -1.01 -3.82 13.21
C THR A 62 -1.23 -5.27 13.64
N GLN A 63 -2.43 -5.61 14.12
CA GLN A 63 -2.76 -6.99 14.50
C GLN A 63 -2.83 -7.90 13.27
N ALA A 64 -3.43 -7.43 12.17
CA ALA A 64 -3.49 -8.17 10.92
C ALA A 64 -2.09 -8.36 10.32
N LEU A 65 -1.23 -7.33 10.39
CA LEU A 65 0.17 -7.40 9.97
C LEU A 65 0.94 -8.48 10.75
N ALA A 66 0.75 -8.56 12.07
CA ALA A 66 1.46 -9.55 12.87
C ALA A 66 0.86 -10.97 12.77
N GLY A 67 -0.47 -11.08 12.66
CA GLY A 67 -1.18 -12.35 12.81
C GLY A 67 -1.65 -13.02 11.53
N ILE A 68 -1.84 -12.24 10.45
CA ILE A 68 -2.47 -12.71 9.20
C ILE A 68 -1.51 -12.59 8.00
N VAL A 69 -0.84 -11.45 7.81
CA VAL A 69 0.05 -11.22 6.65
C VAL A 69 1.13 -12.32 6.49
N PRO A 70 1.84 -12.76 7.55
CA PRO A 70 2.83 -13.85 7.42
C PRO A 70 2.22 -15.18 6.98
N LYS A 71 0.98 -15.48 7.38
CA LYS A 71 0.28 -16.70 6.96
C LYS A 71 -0.06 -16.65 5.48
N ILE A 72 -0.48 -15.47 4.99
CA ILE A 72 -0.76 -15.25 3.57
C ILE A 72 0.54 -15.40 2.76
N ALA A 73 1.62 -14.75 3.20
CA ALA A 73 2.93 -14.83 2.55
C ALA A 73 3.43 -16.29 2.45
N ASP A 74 3.40 -17.04 3.56
CA ASP A 74 3.75 -18.47 3.59
C ASP A 74 2.89 -19.29 2.62
N ALA A 75 1.57 -19.05 2.59
CA ALA A 75 0.66 -19.77 1.70
C ALA A 75 0.99 -19.58 0.21
N VAL A 76 1.41 -18.37 -0.19
CA VAL A 76 1.82 -18.07 -1.58
C VAL A 76 3.31 -18.33 -1.87
N GLY A 77 4.08 -18.75 -0.88
CA GLY A 77 5.51 -19.04 -1.01
C GLY A 77 6.42 -17.81 -1.03
N VAL A 78 5.98 -16.70 -0.42
CA VAL A 78 6.79 -15.50 -0.23
C VAL A 78 7.53 -15.62 1.11
N GLU A 79 8.85 -15.60 1.06
CA GLU A 79 9.71 -15.67 2.24
C GLU A 79 9.70 -14.33 3.01
N ASP A 80 9.58 -14.40 4.34
CA ASP A 80 9.61 -13.21 5.22
C ASP A 80 10.88 -12.37 5.03
N ALA A 81 12.03 -13.02 4.79
CA ALA A 81 13.30 -12.35 4.54
C ALA A 81 13.33 -11.51 3.24
N LYS A 82 12.36 -11.72 2.35
CA LYS A 82 12.22 -10.96 1.09
C LYS A 82 11.25 -9.81 1.20
N MET A 83 10.65 -9.57 2.37
CA MET A 83 9.65 -8.53 2.53
C MET A 83 9.87 -7.66 3.77
N VAL A 84 9.49 -6.40 3.66
CA VAL A 84 9.40 -5.46 4.76
C VAL A 84 8.02 -4.85 4.72
N SER A 85 7.29 -4.98 5.83
CA SER A 85 5.91 -4.52 5.92
C SER A 85 5.71 -3.55 7.06
N GLU A 86 4.96 -2.48 6.82
CA GLU A 86 4.63 -1.48 7.84
C GLU A 86 3.19 -0.98 7.74
N VAL A 87 2.63 -0.57 8.88
CA VAL A 87 1.36 0.17 8.92
C VAL A 87 1.67 1.65 8.74
N THR A 88 1.14 2.25 7.68
CA THR A 88 1.38 3.66 7.35
C THR A 88 0.07 4.36 6.98
N PRO A 89 0.06 5.70 6.91
CA PRO A 89 -1.04 6.42 6.28
C PRO A 89 -1.10 6.09 4.78
N GLY A 90 -2.28 5.74 4.27
CA GLY A 90 -2.54 5.71 2.83
C GLY A 90 -3.82 6.48 2.53
N GLY A 91 -3.85 7.17 1.39
CA GLY A 91 -4.96 8.02 1.01
C GLY A 91 -5.73 7.47 -0.17
N TYR A 92 -7.05 7.50 -0.07
CA TYR A 92 -7.94 7.28 -1.21
C TYR A 92 -9.18 8.17 -1.08
N LEU A 93 -9.59 8.83 -2.16
CA LEU A 93 -10.76 9.72 -2.22
C LEU A 93 -10.82 10.72 -1.05
N LEU A 94 -9.73 11.45 -0.83
CA LEU A 94 -9.57 12.45 0.25
C LEU A 94 -9.69 11.93 1.67
N LYS A 95 -9.56 10.62 1.87
CA LYS A 95 -9.56 10.00 3.19
C LYS A 95 -8.26 9.24 3.44
N THR A 96 -7.61 9.57 4.54
CA THR A 96 -6.45 8.84 5.06
C THR A 96 -6.91 7.64 5.89
N ASN A 97 -6.43 6.47 5.50
CA ASN A 97 -6.68 5.18 6.10
C ASN A 97 -5.38 4.58 6.66
N ALA A 98 -5.55 3.62 7.56
CA ALA A 98 -4.44 2.83 8.08
C ALA A 98 -4.12 1.72 7.08
N SER A 99 -3.24 2.05 6.13
CA SER A 99 -2.80 1.15 5.09
C SER A 99 -1.63 0.30 5.56
N LEU A 100 -1.42 -0.80 4.87
CA LEU A 100 -0.26 -1.65 4.95
C LEU A 100 0.54 -1.49 3.67
N GLN A 101 1.83 -1.25 3.83
CA GLN A 101 2.79 -1.28 2.73
C GLN A 101 3.67 -2.48 2.92
N THR A 102 3.83 -3.27 1.86
CA THR A 102 4.83 -4.33 1.80
C THR A 102 5.76 -4.07 0.64
N MET A 103 7.02 -3.79 0.94
CA MET A 103 8.09 -3.78 -0.04
C MET A 103 8.67 -5.19 -0.12
N ALA A 104 8.79 -5.77 -1.31
CA ALA A 104 9.27 -7.14 -1.47
C ALA A 104 10.12 -7.35 -2.74
N ASP A 105 11.09 -8.26 -2.65
CA ASP A 105 11.86 -8.72 -3.81
C ASP A 105 11.11 -9.85 -4.53
N LEU A 106 10.18 -9.46 -5.41
CA LEU A 106 9.31 -10.35 -6.16
C LEU A 106 9.28 -9.97 -7.65
N ASP A 107 9.15 -10.98 -8.50
CA ASP A 107 8.72 -10.79 -9.88
C ASP A 107 7.24 -10.41 -9.95
N ASP A 108 6.78 -9.96 -11.11
CA ASP A 108 5.42 -9.44 -11.28
C ASP A 108 4.34 -10.51 -11.05
N ALA A 109 4.61 -11.77 -11.41
CA ALA A 109 3.66 -12.86 -11.23
C ALA A 109 3.51 -13.22 -9.74
N ALA A 110 4.61 -13.28 -9.00
CA ALA A 110 4.61 -13.49 -7.55
C ALA A 110 3.96 -12.31 -6.82
N ALA A 111 4.24 -11.08 -7.25
CA ALA A 111 3.62 -9.88 -6.70
C ALA A 111 2.09 -9.88 -6.90
N ASP A 112 1.61 -10.23 -8.11
CA ASP A 112 0.18 -10.30 -8.40
C ASP A 112 -0.51 -11.42 -7.63
N ARG A 113 0.15 -12.57 -7.49
CA ARG A 113 -0.38 -13.69 -6.70
C ARG A 113 -0.48 -13.32 -5.22
N PHE A 114 0.53 -12.65 -4.68
CA PHE A 114 0.51 -12.20 -3.29
C PHE A 114 -0.54 -11.11 -3.06
N ALA A 115 -0.63 -10.13 -3.96
CA ALA A 115 -1.69 -9.11 -3.95
C ALA A 115 -3.10 -9.72 -4.04
N ALA A 116 -3.30 -10.72 -4.89
CA ALA A 116 -4.57 -11.43 -4.98
C ALA A 116 -4.92 -12.18 -3.68
N ALA A 117 -3.93 -12.80 -3.03
CA ALA A 117 -4.13 -13.49 -1.76
C ALA A 117 -4.46 -12.53 -0.61
N LEU A 118 -3.76 -11.38 -0.55
CA LEU A 118 -4.07 -10.29 0.38
C LEU A 118 -5.48 -9.75 0.15
N GLY A 119 -5.83 -9.42 -1.09
CA GLY A 119 -7.13 -8.87 -1.45
C GLY A 119 -8.28 -9.85 -1.20
N TYR A 120 -8.06 -11.15 -1.44
CA TYR A 120 -9.02 -12.20 -1.13
C TYR A 120 -9.28 -12.32 0.37
N VAL A 121 -8.23 -12.51 1.17
CA VAL A 121 -8.36 -12.72 2.62
C VAL A 121 -8.90 -11.47 3.31
N PHE A 122 -8.38 -10.28 2.98
CA PHE A 122 -8.84 -9.02 3.59
C PHE A 122 -10.10 -8.44 2.95
N ARG A 123 -10.71 -9.12 1.98
CA ARG A 123 -11.91 -8.66 1.26
C ARG A 123 -11.74 -7.23 0.72
N GLN A 124 -10.64 -6.96 0.03
CA GLN A 124 -10.32 -5.65 -0.59
C GLN A 124 -10.90 -5.56 -2.00
N GLU A 125 -11.48 -4.42 -2.39
CA GLU A 125 -11.86 -4.16 -3.79
C GLU A 125 -10.64 -4.25 -4.71
N SER A 126 -9.50 -3.74 -4.26
CA SER A 126 -8.23 -3.86 -4.97
C SER A 126 -7.02 -3.71 -4.06
N VAL A 127 -5.91 -4.28 -4.49
CA VAL A 127 -4.56 -4.12 -3.94
C VAL A 127 -3.70 -3.48 -5.03
N LEU A 128 -2.99 -2.40 -4.68
CA LEU A 128 -2.11 -1.71 -5.60
C LEU A 128 -0.73 -2.39 -5.58
N VAL A 129 -0.25 -2.77 -6.75
CA VAL A 129 1.10 -3.30 -6.96
C VAL A 129 1.87 -2.29 -7.78
N SER A 130 3.03 -1.87 -7.30
CA SER A 130 3.85 -0.86 -7.97
C SER A 130 5.35 -1.19 -7.95
N ARG A 131 6.03 -0.98 -9.06
CA ARG A 131 7.50 -0.96 -9.14
C ARG A 131 7.90 0.47 -9.46
N LEU A 132 8.52 1.13 -8.48
CA LEU A 132 8.97 2.51 -8.60
C LEU A 132 10.25 2.56 -9.44
N ASP A 133 10.49 3.72 -10.07
CA ASP A 133 11.67 3.97 -10.91
C ASP A 133 11.84 2.96 -12.08
N ASP A 134 10.72 2.44 -12.61
CA ASP A 134 10.69 1.54 -13.75
C ASP A 134 10.33 2.30 -15.05
N PRO A 135 11.30 2.52 -15.98
CA PRO A 135 11.07 3.27 -17.21
C PRO A 135 10.19 2.53 -18.22
N SER A 136 9.92 1.24 -18.03
CA SER A 136 8.96 0.49 -18.87
C SER A 136 7.51 0.81 -18.51
N GLY A 137 7.28 1.39 -17.33
CA GLY A 137 5.97 1.77 -16.84
C GLY A 137 5.38 3.00 -17.50
N GLN A 138 4.05 3.11 -17.45
CA GLN A 138 3.30 4.25 -17.98
C GLN A 138 2.87 5.25 -16.90
N THR A 139 2.90 4.84 -15.62
CA THR A 139 2.46 5.67 -14.50
C THR A 139 3.55 6.66 -14.14
N ASP A 140 3.23 7.95 -14.19
CA ASP A 140 4.09 8.96 -13.61
C ASP A 140 3.98 8.94 -12.08
N PHE A 141 5.08 9.20 -11.38
CA PHE A 141 5.03 9.32 -9.93
C PHE A 141 5.89 10.44 -9.38
N VAL A 142 5.41 10.98 -8.27
CA VAL A 142 5.99 12.13 -7.58
C VAL A 142 6.05 11.80 -6.10
N THR A 143 7.23 11.97 -5.51
CA THR A 143 7.44 11.78 -4.08
C THR A 143 7.47 13.11 -3.36
N VAL A 144 6.69 13.19 -2.28
CA VAL A 144 6.69 14.31 -1.33
C VAL A 144 7.38 13.82 -0.05
N THR A 145 8.63 14.24 0.14
CA THR A 145 9.47 13.83 1.26
C THR A 145 9.38 14.83 2.39
N TYR A 146 9.09 14.32 3.59
CA TYR A 146 9.00 15.13 4.80
C TYR A 146 10.32 15.14 5.58
N PRO A 147 10.53 16.13 6.46
CA PRO A 147 11.59 16.02 7.44
C PRO A 147 11.40 14.75 8.27
N ARG A 148 12.52 14.15 8.66
CA ARG A 148 12.52 12.87 9.37
C ARG A 148 11.54 12.83 10.55
N ASP A 149 10.78 11.73 10.63
CA ASP A 149 9.80 11.41 11.68
C ASP A 149 8.72 12.50 11.80
N LYS A 150 8.37 13.17 10.70
CA LYS A 150 7.31 14.20 10.66
C LYS A 150 6.10 13.81 9.84
N LEU A 151 6.15 12.70 9.11
CA LEU A 151 4.99 12.20 8.38
C LEU A 151 4.16 11.27 9.27
N ASP A 152 3.09 11.83 9.84
CA ASP A 152 2.04 11.06 10.53
C ASP A 152 0.71 11.13 9.77
N SER A 153 -0.32 10.43 10.25
CA SER A 153 -1.64 10.41 9.60
C SER A 153 -2.31 11.78 9.49
N THR A 154 -2.05 12.68 10.44
CA THR A 154 -2.63 14.03 10.45
C THR A 154 -1.93 14.90 9.42
N VAL A 155 -0.61 14.83 9.35
CA VAL A 155 0.19 15.52 8.34
C VAL A 155 -0.15 15.01 6.94
N ALA A 156 -0.22 13.68 6.75
CA ALA A 156 -0.54 13.06 5.47
C ALA A 156 -1.95 13.45 4.98
N GLN A 157 -2.96 13.45 5.87
CA GLN A 157 -4.31 13.94 5.55
C GLN A 157 -4.31 15.42 5.17
N ALA A 158 -3.65 16.27 5.96
CA ALA A 158 -3.63 17.70 5.71
C ALA A 158 -2.95 18.03 4.37
N PHE A 159 -1.88 17.32 4.02
CA PHE A 159 -1.23 17.50 2.72
C PHE A 159 -2.12 17.01 1.59
N PHE A 160 -2.80 15.88 1.76
CA PHE A 160 -3.71 15.33 0.75
C PHE A 160 -4.86 16.29 0.43
N GLU A 161 -5.48 16.86 1.46
CA GLU A 161 -6.48 17.92 1.32
C GLU A 161 -5.90 19.18 0.66
N LYS A 162 -4.67 19.56 1.03
CA LYS A 162 -3.98 20.69 0.42
C LYS A 162 -3.74 20.47 -1.07
N ALA A 163 -3.25 19.31 -1.47
CA ALA A 163 -3.02 18.95 -2.87
C ALA A 163 -4.34 19.02 -3.65
N ALA A 164 -5.41 18.42 -3.13
CA ALA A 164 -6.74 18.47 -3.74
C ALA A 164 -7.34 19.88 -3.83
N SER A 165 -6.97 20.78 -2.92
CA SER A 165 -7.36 22.20 -2.98
C SER A 165 -6.63 22.98 -4.07
N VAL A 166 -5.44 22.51 -4.49
CA VAL A 166 -4.68 23.09 -5.61
C VAL A 166 -5.28 22.63 -6.93
N ASP A 167 -5.53 21.32 -7.05
CA ASP A 167 -6.22 20.71 -8.19
C ASP A 167 -6.95 19.45 -7.73
N GLN A 168 -8.22 19.31 -8.11
CA GLN A 168 -9.05 18.17 -7.70
C GLN A 168 -8.51 16.82 -8.20
N GLY A 169 -7.75 16.80 -9.31
CA GLY A 169 -7.08 15.61 -9.83
C GLY A 169 -6.03 15.01 -8.88
N LEU A 170 -5.52 15.80 -7.92
CA LEU A 170 -4.57 15.33 -6.91
C LEU A 170 -5.24 14.63 -5.71
N GLY A 171 -6.57 14.58 -5.69
CA GLY A 171 -7.37 13.93 -4.65
C GLY A 171 -7.56 12.42 -4.82
N GLY A 172 -6.92 11.80 -5.82
CA GLY A 172 -7.12 10.40 -6.18
C GLY A 172 -6.61 9.41 -5.12
N GLY A 173 -5.36 9.58 -4.69
CA GLY A 173 -4.78 8.75 -3.63
C GLY A 173 -3.28 8.94 -3.47
N TYR A 174 -2.74 8.36 -2.41
CA TYR A 174 -1.31 8.32 -2.13
C TYR A 174 -0.98 7.08 -1.29
N THR A 175 0.29 6.68 -1.30
CA THR A 175 0.86 5.71 -0.35
C THR A 175 1.98 6.35 0.45
N VAL A 176 2.29 5.82 1.64
CA VAL A 176 3.41 6.28 2.48
C VAL A 176 4.33 5.12 2.77
N PHE A 177 5.63 5.34 2.56
CA PHE A 177 6.68 4.44 3.02
C PHE A 177 7.77 5.26 3.72
N GLY A 178 8.04 4.99 4.99
CA GLY A 178 8.89 5.85 5.82
C GLY A 178 8.38 7.30 5.90
N ASP A 179 9.23 8.27 5.51
CA ASP A 179 8.93 9.70 5.52
C ASP A 179 8.46 10.24 4.15
N ASP A 180 8.18 9.34 3.20
CA ASP A 180 7.81 9.68 1.84
C ASP A 180 6.32 9.43 1.59
N GLN A 181 5.63 10.47 1.12
CA GLN A 181 4.27 10.36 0.60
C GLN A 181 4.33 10.31 -0.93
N ILE A 182 4.01 9.15 -1.49
CA ILE A 182 4.19 8.80 -2.90
C ILE A 182 2.84 8.93 -3.62
N PHE A 183 2.81 9.78 -4.64
CA PHE A 183 1.65 10.01 -5.48
C PHE A 183 1.88 9.35 -6.84
N LEU A 184 1.03 8.37 -7.17
CA LEU A 184 1.05 7.65 -8.43
C LEU A 184 -0.07 8.17 -9.33
N ASN A 185 0.29 8.73 -10.48
CA ASN A 185 -0.68 9.18 -11.49
C ASN A 185 -1.11 7.99 -12.37
N VAL A 186 -1.73 6.99 -11.74
CA VAL A 186 -2.05 5.70 -12.37
C VAL A 186 -2.90 5.90 -13.61
N THR A 187 -2.59 5.18 -14.67
CA THR A 187 -3.29 5.24 -15.96
C THR A 187 -4.31 4.12 -16.12
N ASP A 188 -5.36 4.38 -16.87
CA ASP A 188 -6.26 3.34 -17.37
C ASP A 188 -5.61 2.50 -18.50
N GLY A 189 -6.38 1.55 -19.05
CA GLY A 189 -5.90 0.68 -20.13
C GLY A 189 -5.61 1.40 -21.45
N ASP A 190 -6.05 2.65 -21.62
CA ASP A 190 -5.76 3.51 -22.78
C ASP A 190 -4.54 4.42 -22.51
N GLY A 191 -3.89 4.28 -21.34
CA GLY A 191 -2.76 5.10 -20.94
C GLY A 191 -3.15 6.49 -20.43
N LYS A 192 -4.45 6.74 -20.17
CA LYS A 192 -4.92 8.03 -19.66
C LYS A 192 -4.89 8.04 -18.13
N PRO A 193 -4.28 9.05 -17.48
CA PRO A 193 -4.25 9.12 -16.02
C PRO A 193 -5.63 9.31 -15.38
N TYR A 194 -5.92 8.57 -14.31
CA TYR A 194 -7.18 8.67 -13.55
C TYR A 194 -7.37 10.04 -12.90
N SER A 195 -6.28 10.78 -12.63
CA SER A 195 -6.35 12.16 -12.13
C SER A 195 -6.93 13.14 -13.16
N GLY A 196 -6.88 12.79 -14.45
CA GLY A 196 -7.15 13.71 -15.56
C GLY A 196 -6.03 14.73 -15.83
N LEU A 197 -4.92 14.65 -15.10
CA LEU A 197 -3.75 15.52 -15.24
C LEU A 197 -2.65 14.79 -16.00
N ASP A 198 -1.99 15.50 -16.92
CA ASP A 198 -0.71 15.05 -17.45
C ASP A 198 0.40 15.17 -16.39
N HIS A 199 1.59 14.64 -16.68
CA HIS A 199 2.71 14.64 -15.74
C HIS A 199 3.09 16.04 -15.26
N ASP A 200 3.19 17.00 -16.19
CA ASP A 200 3.64 18.35 -15.88
C ASP A 200 2.65 19.06 -14.96
N ALA A 201 1.35 18.93 -15.22
CA ALA A 201 0.30 19.47 -14.36
C ALA A 201 0.27 18.77 -12.98
N PHE A 202 0.44 17.45 -12.95
CA PHE A 202 0.49 16.66 -11.72
C PHE A 202 1.65 17.08 -10.81
N LEU A 203 2.87 17.16 -11.37
CA LEU A 203 4.07 17.61 -10.68
C LEU A 203 3.97 19.07 -10.23
N ALA A 204 3.48 19.96 -11.09
CA ALA A 204 3.32 21.37 -10.77
C ALA A 204 2.32 21.58 -9.62
N GLY A 205 1.21 20.83 -9.62
CA GLY A 205 0.20 20.88 -8.58
C GLY A 205 0.75 20.41 -7.22
N LEU A 206 1.46 19.27 -7.18
CA LEU A 206 2.10 18.77 -5.94
C LEU A 206 3.20 19.72 -5.45
N SER A 207 4.00 20.28 -6.36
CA SER A 207 5.03 21.29 -6.03
C SER A 207 4.41 22.54 -5.42
N LYS A 208 3.31 23.03 -5.98
CA LYS A 208 2.56 24.17 -5.43
C LYS A 208 1.96 23.83 -4.07
N ALA A 209 1.36 22.65 -3.93
CA ALA A 209 0.82 22.18 -2.65
C ALA A 209 1.91 22.18 -1.57
N ALA A 210 3.08 21.61 -1.85
CA ALA A 210 4.23 21.58 -0.94
C ALA A 210 4.78 22.97 -0.59
N ALA A 211 4.89 23.88 -1.57
CA ALA A 211 5.34 25.25 -1.33
C ALA A 211 4.39 26.03 -0.40
N GLU A 212 3.09 25.73 -0.47
CA GLU A 212 2.05 26.33 0.37
C GLU A 212 1.77 25.52 1.65
N PHE A 213 2.44 24.37 1.85
CA PHE A 213 2.17 23.45 2.96
C PHE A 213 2.98 23.79 4.22
N GLY A 214 2.38 24.62 5.07
CA GLY A 214 2.68 24.73 6.50
C GLY A 214 4.17 24.91 6.89
N PRO A 215 4.53 24.68 8.17
CA PRO A 215 5.90 24.83 8.64
C PRO A 215 6.82 23.65 8.28
N LEU A 216 6.26 22.49 7.92
CA LEU A 216 7.03 21.26 7.67
C LEU A 216 7.84 21.31 6.36
N LYS A 217 7.41 22.13 5.38
CA LYS A 217 8.11 22.40 4.12
C LYS A 217 8.66 21.11 3.45
N PRO A 218 7.79 20.16 3.09
CA PRO A 218 8.23 18.95 2.41
C PRO A 218 8.87 19.28 1.05
N THR A 219 9.76 18.42 0.59
CA THR A 219 10.41 18.55 -0.72
C THR A 219 9.72 17.65 -1.73
N VAL A 220 9.58 18.13 -2.96
CA VAL A 220 8.98 17.37 -4.05
C VAL A 220 10.07 16.89 -5.00
N THR A 221 10.06 15.59 -5.29
CA THR A 221 10.96 14.95 -6.26
C THR A 221 10.12 14.46 -7.44
N ASN A 222 10.56 14.77 -8.66
CA ASN A 222 10.05 14.15 -9.86
C ASN A 222 10.85 12.85 -10.08
N ASN A 223 10.19 11.71 -9.89
CA ASN A 223 10.85 10.41 -9.93
C ASN A 223 10.65 9.67 -11.27
N GLY A 224 9.93 10.27 -12.23
CA GLY A 224 9.74 9.68 -13.56
C GLY A 224 8.63 8.62 -13.57
N LYS A 225 8.95 7.41 -14.03
CA LYS A 225 7.97 6.36 -14.38
C LYS A 225 7.96 5.20 -13.40
N ALA A 226 6.79 4.61 -13.24
CA ALA A 226 6.53 3.41 -12.47
C ALA A 226 5.61 2.46 -13.25
N VAL A 227 5.77 1.17 -13.00
CA VAL A 227 4.74 0.18 -13.31
C VAL A 227 3.79 0.19 -12.13
N ALA A 228 2.50 0.47 -12.33
CA ALA A 228 1.49 0.42 -11.29
C ALA A 228 0.21 -0.24 -11.81
N ARG A 229 -0.36 -1.15 -11.04
CA ARG A 229 -1.58 -1.87 -11.42
C ARG A 229 -2.39 -2.28 -10.19
N PHE A 230 -3.70 -2.35 -10.38
CA PHE A 230 -4.62 -2.85 -9.36
C PHE A 230 -4.93 -4.32 -9.60
N VAL A 231 -4.70 -5.15 -8.58
CA VAL A 231 -5.19 -6.52 -8.52
C VAL A 231 -6.46 -6.49 -7.69
N GLY A 232 -7.62 -6.75 -8.30
CA GLY A 232 -8.91 -6.48 -7.67
C GLY A 232 -10.01 -7.47 -7.97
N ASN A 233 -11.11 -7.32 -7.23
CA ASN A 233 -12.37 -8.03 -7.38
C ASN A 233 -13.53 -7.08 -7.10
N ASP A 234 -14.50 -7.01 -8.02
CA ASP A 234 -15.77 -6.35 -7.76
C ASP A 234 -16.62 -7.26 -6.86
N TRP A 235 -16.68 -6.98 -5.57
CA TRP A 235 -17.40 -7.81 -4.60
C TRP A 235 -18.92 -7.78 -4.77
N LYS A 236 -19.46 -6.79 -5.50
CA LYS A 236 -20.88 -6.72 -5.80
C LYS A 236 -21.23 -7.63 -6.97
N ALA A 237 -20.40 -7.68 -8.00
CA ALA A 237 -20.58 -8.55 -9.16
C ALA A 237 -20.11 -9.99 -8.90
N GLN A 238 -19.06 -10.16 -8.10
CA GLN A 238 -18.38 -11.42 -7.80
C GLN A 238 -18.22 -11.58 -6.27
N PRO A 239 -19.32 -11.86 -5.55
CA PRO A 239 -19.32 -11.88 -4.07
C PRO A 239 -18.48 -13.01 -3.47
N ASP A 240 -18.17 -14.04 -4.25
CA ASP A 240 -17.29 -15.13 -3.89
C ASP A 240 -15.80 -14.80 -4.10
N GLY A 241 -15.47 -13.65 -4.68
CA GLY A 241 -14.08 -13.26 -4.94
C GLY A 241 -13.50 -13.90 -6.21
N ALA A 242 -14.34 -14.26 -7.18
CA ALA A 242 -13.95 -15.03 -8.35
C ALA A 242 -12.71 -14.47 -9.10
N ALA A 243 -12.56 -13.15 -9.21
CA ALA A 243 -11.41 -12.53 -9.89
C ALA A 243 -10.09 -12.78 -9.13
N TYR A 244 -10.10 -12.80 -7.80
CA TYR A 244 -8.93 -13.19 -7.02
C TYR A 244 -8.69 -14.70 -7.13
N ILE A 245 -9.75 -15.50 -6.97
CA ILE A 245 -9.67 -16.97 -7.04
C ILE A 245 -9.05 -17.45 -8.36
N GLU A 246 -9.42 -16.84 -9.48
CA GLU A 246 -8.85 -17.16 -10.79
C GLU A 246 -7.32 -16.99 -10.82
N ARG A 247 -6.82 -15.87 -10.29
CA ARG A 247 -5.38 -15.58 -10.17
C ARG A 247 -4.65 -16.50 -9.20
N LEU A 248 -5.39 -17.10 -8.26
CA LEU A 248 -4.86 -18.01 -7.24
C LEU A 248 -4.84 -19.48 -7.69
N GLY A 249 -5.22 -19.76 -8.95
CA GLY A 249 -5.22 -21.11 -9.54
C GLY A 249 -6.60 -21.78 -9.54
N GLY A 250 -7.67 -21.02 -9.27
CA GLY A 250 -9.05 -21.50 -9.28
C GLY A 250 -9.53 -22.03 -7.93
N LYS A 251 -10.85 -22.15 -7.80
CA LYS A 251 -11.55 -22.47 -6.54
C LYS A 251 -11.11 -23.78 -5.89
N ASP A 252 -10.73 -24.76 -6.70
CA ASP A 252 -10.37 -26.11 -6.23
C ASP A 252 -8.87 -26.24 -5.93
N SER A 253 -8.09 -25.17 -6.12
CA SER A 253 -6.66 -25.15 -5.85
C SER A 253 -6.37 -25.29 -4.36
N ASP A 254 -5.26 -25.94 -4.04
CA ASP A 254 -4.82 -26.08 -2.65
C ASP A 254 -4.45 -24.74 -2.02
N LEU A 255 -4.05 -23.75 -2.84
CA LEU A 255 -3.81 -22.39 -2.36
C LEU A 255 -5.11 -21.74 -1.86
N VAL A 256 -6.19 -21.78 -2.65
CA VAL A 256 -7.47 -21.19 -2.23
C VAL A 256 -7.97 -21.84 -0.95
N LYS A 257 -7.91 -23.17 -0.81
CA LYS A 257 -8.29 -23.87 0.43
C LYS A 257 -7.47 -23.43 1.65
N LYS A 258 -6.16 -23.19 1.47
CA LYS A 258 -5.31 -22.64 2.54
C LYS A 258 -5.74 -21.21 2.90
N LEU A 259 -6.02 -20.38 1.89
CA LEU A 259 -6.45 -19.00 2.10
C LEU A 259 -7.83 -18.92 2.76
N GLU A 260 -8.76 -19.83 2.47
CA GLU A 260 -10.06 -19.92 3.19
C GLU A 260 -9.87 -20.18 4.69
N THR A 261 -8.88 -21.01 5.05
CA THR A 261 -8.52 -21.24 6.47
C THR A 261 -7.96 -19.97 7.11
N ILE A 262 -7.10 -19.23 6.39
CA ILE A 262 -6.54 -17.96 6.86
C ILE A 262 -7.62 -16.87 6.92
N GLU A 263 -8.57 -16.88 5.99
CA GLU A 263 -9.72 -15.98 5.98
C GLU A 263 -10.60 -16.21 7.21
N ALA A 264 -10.83 -17.46 7.62
CA ALA A 264 -11.54 -17.76 8.86
C ALA A 264 -10.82 -17.18 10.09
N ASP A 265 -9.49 -17.29 10.17
CA ASP A 265 -8.69 -16.66 11.22
C ASP A 265 -8.83 -15.12 11.20
N TYR A 266 -8.81 -14.53 10.00
CA TYR A 266 -9.02 -13.10 9.82
C TYR A 266 -10.44 -12.67 10.22
N ALA A 267 -11.47 -13.45 9.91
CA ALA A 267 -12.85 -13.19 10.32
C ALA A 267 -12.99 -13.15 11.86
N VAL A 268 -12.31 -14.06 12.57
CA VAL A 268 -12.24 -14.04 14.04
C VAL A 268 -11.59 -12.75 14.55
N LEU A 269 -10.52 -12.27 13.89
CA LEU A 269 -9.88 -11.01 14.22
C LEU A 269 -10.82 -9.80 13.99
N VAL A 270 -11.53 -9.78 12.86
CA VAL A 270 -12.53 -8.76 12.54
C VAL A 270 -13.65 -8.72 13.58
N ASP A 271 -14.21 -9.88 13.93
CA ASP A 271 -15.30 -9.95 14.93
C ASP A 271 -14.85 -9.48 16.30
N ALA A 272 -13.65 -9.89 16.74
CA ALA A 272 -13.08 -9.45 18.01
C ALA A 272 -12.86 -7.92 18.02
N ALA A 273 -12.35 -7.36 16.92
CA ALA A 273 -12.18 -5.92 16.77
C ALA A 273 -13.54 -5.19 16.73
N ALA A 274 -14.51 -5.71 16.00
CA ALA A 274 -15.84 -5.13 15.88
C ALA A 274 -16.55 -5.05 17.23
N THR A 275 -16.46 -6.10 18.05
CA THR A 275 -16.96 -6.08 19.44
C THR A 275 -16.17 -5.12 20.32
N ARG A 276 -14.83 -5.15 20.25
CA ARG A 276 -13.96 -4.32 21.10
C ARG A 276 -14.12 -2.83 20.84
N TYR A 277 -14.26 -2.44 19.57
CA TYR A 277 -14.30 -1.04 19.14
C TYR A 277 -15.71 -0.54 18.82
N GLY A 278 -16.72 -1.42 18.90
CA GLY A 278 -18.11 -1.05 18.64
C GLY A 278 -18.36 -0.70 17.17
N TRP A 279 -17.83 -1.48 16.23
CA TRP A 279 -18.02 -1.24 14.80
C TRP A 279 -19.38 -1.69 14.26
N LYS A 280 -20.09 -2.54 15.02
CA LYS A 280 -21.48 -2.97 14.78
C LYS A 280 -22.47 -1.92 15.30
#